data_AF-A0A3A5Y9M1-F1
#
_entry.id   AF-A0A3A5Y9M1-F1
#
_cell.length_a   1.000
_cell.length_b   1.000
_cell.length_c   1.000
_cell.angle_alpha   90.00
_cell.angle_beta   90.00
_cell.angle_gamma   90.00
#
_symmetry.space_group_name_H-M   'P 1'
#
loop_
_entity.id
_entity.type
_entity.pdbx_description
1 polymer ?
#
loop_
_entity_poly.entity_id
_entity_poly.type
_entity_poly.pdbx_seq_one_letter_code
_entity_poly.pdbx_strand_id
1 'polypeptide(L)'
;MNDNIEYEKFTQEIYNEILKNLYVKNIDVKHNVKLTGKSGQKHQIDVYWEYQYDNTTFKIVIECKNYNHTVSIGKVRDFFGVLYDLGDVKGIMVTRKGYQEGAKKFGEHYRIDLMELREPEEGEAIVAETTLTIDSPVRHRLFQVDEDWAKAHDFNIQLYKKRLDCLSLSPSSNKWINATHIPLTTKENKIRNAKDEIITDIQKLEEELPENCEQNKDYVFPFDDAYIKTDCGNIKIKEIKFEYENHTETKQIKIDAQNITKAILKNTISKEVQLIGKTYMDYKSQMK
;
A
#
# COMPACT_ATOMS: atom_id res chain seq x y z
N MET A 1 4.37 -23.95 -28.10
CA MET A 1 3.04 -24.42 -27.66
C MET A 1 1.99 -23.57 -28.39
N ASN A 2 0.71 -23.94 -28.44
CA ASN A 2 -0.31 -23.10 -29.12
C ASN A 2 -0.95 -22.17 -28.08
N ASP A 3 -0.69 -20.86 -28.19
CA ASP A 3 -1.13 -19.83 -27.26
C ASP A 3 -2.65 -19.82 -27.03
N ASN A 4 -3.46 -20.23 -28.02
CA ASN A 4 -4.91 -20.36 -27.85
C ASN A 4 -5.24 -21.51 -26.88
N ILE A 5 -4.61 -22.67 -27.08
CA ILE A 5 -4.81 -23.85 -26.23
C ILE A 5 -4.32 -23.58 -24.80
N GLU A 6 -3.22 -22.85 -24.64
CA GLU A 6 -2.75 -22.43 -23.31
C GLU A 6 -3.76 -21.54 -22.62
N TYR A 7 -4.36 -20.59 -23.34
CA TYR A 7 -5.39 -19.72 -22.78
C TYR A 7 -6.69 -20.46 -22.42
N GLU A 8 -7.09 -21.44 -23.22
CA GLU A 8 -8.23 -22.31 -22.91
C GLU A 8 -7.97 -23.14 -21.65
N LYS A 9 -6.77 -23.71 -21.51
CA LYS A 9 -6.35 -24.46 -20.31
C LYS A 9 -6.26 -23.57 -19.07
N PHE A 10 -5.71 -22.36 -19.22
CA PHE A 10 -5.72 -21.36 -18.15
C PHE A 10 -7.14 -21.01 -17.72
N THR A 11 -8.06 -20.83 -18.68
CA THR A 11 -9.48 -20.60 -18.39
C THR A 11 -10.11 -21.79 -17.64
N GLN A 12 -9.86 -23.02 -18.09
CA GLN A 12 -10.31 -24.24 -17.41
C GLN A 12 -9.81 -24.29 -15.96
N GLU A 13 -8.52 -24.01 -15.76
CA GLU A 13 -7.88 -24.03 -14.45
C GLU A 13 -8.51 -23.01 -13.49
N ILE A 14 -8.70 -21.77 -13.94
CA ILE A 14 -9.29 -20.71 -13.11
C ILE A 14 -10.74 -21.03 -12.72
N TYR A 15 -11.58 -21.49 -13.66
CA TYR A 15 -12.96 -21.86 -13.32
C TYR A 15 -13.02 -23.08 -12.39
N ASN A 16 -12.11 -24.03 -12.53
CA ASN A 16 -11.99 -25.16 -11.60
C ASN A 16 -11.64 -24.69 -10.18
N GLU A 17 -10.74 -23.71 -10.02
CA GLU A 17 -10.40 -23.13 -8.72
C GLU A 17 -11.59 -22.38 -8.10
N ILE A 18 -12.30 -21.57 -8.88
CA ILE A 18 -13.50 -20.85 -8.44
C ILE A 18 -14.56 -21.83 -7.91
N LEU A 19 -14.85 -22.88 -8.66
CA LEU A 19 -15.89 -23.86 -8.31
C LEU A 19 -15.53 -24.67 -7.06
N LYS A 20 -14.25 -25.01 -6.87
CA LYS A 20 -13.77 -25.67 -5.65
C LYS A 20 -13.96 -24.81 -4.40
N ASN A 21 -13.73 -23.50 -4.51
CA ASN A 21 -13.88 -22.57 -3.38
C ASN A 21 -15.34 -22.34 -2.98
N LEU A 22 -16.29 -22.54 -3.89
CA LEU A 22 -17.74 -22.43 -3.62
C LEU A 22 -18.35 -23.68 -2.96
N TYR A 23 -17.53 -24.61 -2.47
CA TYR A 23 -17.95 -25.90 -1.89
C TYR A 23 -18.82 -26.77 -2.81
N VAL A 24 -18.83 -26.50 -4.12
CA VAL A 24 -19.56 -27.33 -5.08
C VAL A 24 -18.71 -28.56 -5.38
N LYS A 25 -18.89 -29.61 -4.57
CA LYS A 25 -18.13 -30.85 -4.68
C LYS A 25 -18.51 -31.62 -5.95
N ASN A 26 -17.52 -32.27 -6.55
CA ASN A 26 -17.66 -33.21 -7.67
C ASN A 26 -18.05 -32.60 -9.04
N ILE A 27 -17.74 -31.32 -9.28
CA ILE A 27 -17.80 -30.78 -10.66
C ILE A 27 -16.53 -31.14 -11.41
N ASP A 28 -16.69 -31.79 -12.55
CA ASP A 28 -15.61 -32.09 -13.49
C ASP A 28 -15.58 -31.01 -14.61
N VAL A 29 -14.62 -30.09 -14.51
CA VAL A 29 -14.40 -29.04 -15.51
C VAL A 29 -13.51 -29.59 -16.62
N LYS A 30 -14.10 -29.79 -17.81
CA LYS A 30 -13.48 -30.44 -18.96
C LYS A 30 -12.99 -29.41 -19.98
N HIS A 31 -11.90 -29.71 -20.67
CA HIS A 31 -11.37 -28.93 -21.79
C HIS A 31 -11.61 -29.66 -23.12
N ASN A 32 -11.88 -28.91 -24.19
CA ASN A 32 -12.01 -29.40 -25.57
C ASN A 32 -13.06 -30.53 -25.73
N VAL A 33 -14.30 -30.24 -25.32
CA VAL A 33 -15.42 -31.18 -25.39
C VAL A 33 -16.19 -31.00 -26.69
N LYS A 34 -16.63 -32.10 -27.32
CA LYS A 34 -17.54 -32.04 -28.48
C LYS A 34 -18.96 -32.33 -28.05
N LEU A 35 -19.86 -31.36 -28.27
CA LEU A 35 -21.29 -31.51 -28.00
C LEU A 35 -22.07 -31.48 -29.32
N THR A 36 -23.08 -32.33 -29.45
CA THR A 36 -23.94 -32.38 -30.63
C THR A 36 -25.15 -31.48 -30.41
N GLY A 37 -25.35 -30.50 -31.29
CA GLY A 37 -26.52 -29.63 -31.28
C GLY A 37 -27.76 -30.28 -31.88
N LYS A 38 -28.90 -29.61 -31.74
CA LYS A 38 -30.22 -30.02 -32.27
C LYS A 38 -30.21 -30.18 -33.79
N SER A 39 -29.35 -29.44 -34.49
CA SER A 39 -29.11 -29.56 -35.93
C SER A 39 -28.36 -30.84 -36.33
N GLY A 40 -27.83 -31.60 -35.38
CA GLY A 40 -26.91 -32.72 -35.63
C GLY A 40 -25.45 -32.28 -35.80
N GLN A 41 -25.17 -30.97 -35.85
CA GLN A 41 -23.81 -30.45 -35.93
C GLN A 41 -23.06 -30.67 -34.62
N LYS A 42 -21.78 -31.05 -34.73
CA LYS A 42 -20.88 -31.17 -33.58
C LYS A 42 -20.16 -29.84 -33.36
N HIS A 43 -20.33 -29.27 -32.18
CA HIS A 43 -19.65 -28.06 -31.73
C HIS A 43 -18.49 -28.44 -30.81
N GLN A 44 -17.31 -27.89 -31.07
CA GLN A 44 -16.19 -27.95 -30.14
C GLN A 44 -16.39 -26.84 -29.10
N ILE A 45 -16.29 -27.20 -27.83
CA ILE A 45 -16.45 -26.32 -26.68
C ILE A 45 -15.13 -26.31 -25.91
N ASP A 46 -14.59 -25.11 -25.69
CA ASP A 46 -13.26 -24.94 -25.10
C ASP A 46 -13.25 -25.39 -23.65
N VAL A 47 -14.22 -24.94 -22.84
CA VAL A 47 -14.40 -25.41 -21.46
C VAL A 47 -15.85 -25.77 -21.19
N TYR A 48 -16.08 -26.91 -20.55
CA TYR A 48 -17.40 -27.44 -20.23
C TYR A 48 -17.46 -27.94 -18.80
N TRP A 49 -18.55 -27.66 -18.11
CA TRP A 49 -18.95 -28.45 -16.96
C TRP A 49 -20.46 -28.51 -16.85
N GLU A 50 -20.92 -29.47 -16.07
CA GLU A 50 -22.31 -29.60 -15.68
C GLU A 50 -22.40 -29.94 -14.21
N TYR A 51 -23.51 -29.55 -13.59
CA TYR A 51 -23.85 -29.94 -12.24
C TYR A 51 -25.35 -30.12 -12.12
N GLN A 52 -25.75 -30.94 -11.15
CA GLN A 52 -27.14 -31.16 -10.83
C GLN A 52 -27.50 -30.33 -9.60
N TYR A 53 -28.60 -29.60 -9.69
CA TYR A 53 -29.22 -28.93 -8.55
C TYR A 53 -30.70 -29.27 -8.56
N ASP A 54 -31.16 -29.92 -7.49
CA ASP A 54 -32.46 -30.59 -7.43
C ASP A 54 -32.62 -31.57 -8.61
N ASN A 55 -33.71 -31.47 -9.38
CA ASN A 55 -33.96 -32.30 -10.57
C ASN A 55 -33.54 -31.64 -11.88
N THR A 56 -32.78 -30.55 -11.82
CA THR A 56 -32.33 -29.81 -13.00
C THR A 56 -30.83 -29.96 -13.20
N THR A 57 -30.43 -30.36 -14.40
CA THR A 57 -29.03 -30.35 -14.83
C THR A 57 -28.70 -29.00 -15.45
N PHE A 58 -27.75 -28.30 -14.86
CA PHE A 58 -27.22 -27.04 -15.37
C PHE A 58 -25.94 -27.33 -16.14
N LYS A 59 -25.90 -26.90 -17.41
CA LYS A 59 -24.74 -27.06 -18.29
C LYS A 59 -24.14 -25.71 -18.60
N ILE A 60 -22.84 -25.58 -18.42
CA ILE A 60 -22.12 -24.34 -18.69
C ILE A 60 -21.08 -24.63 -19.77
N VAL A 61 -21.08 -23.79 -20.80
CA VAL A 61 -20.13 -23.85 -21.91
C VAL A 61 -19.36 -22.55 -21.98
N ILE A 62 -18.05 -22.64 -22.18
CA ILE A 62 -17.17 -21.49 -22.37
C ILE A 62 -16.54 -21.52 -23.76
N GLU A 63 -16.58 -20.37 -24.42
CA GLU A 63 -15.81 -20.08 -25.62
C GLU A 63 -14.69 -19.09 -25.29
N CYS A 64 -13.46 -19.42 -25.67
CA CYS A 64 -12.28 -18.59 -25.46
C CYS A 64 -11.92 -17.80 -26.73
N LYS A 65 -11.56 -16.53 -26.54
CA LYS A 65 -11.03 -15.66 -27.59
C LYS A 65 -9.75 -14.99 -27.11
N ASN A 66 -8.62 -15.61 -27.42
CA ASN A 66 -7.29 -15.08 -27.11
C ASN A 66 -6.83 -14.06 -28.17
N TYR A 67 -7.48 -12.90 -28.18
CA TYR A 67 -7.13 -11.81 -29.11
C TYR A 67 -6.36 -10.70 -28.41
N ASN A 68 -5.49 -10.03 -29.16
CA ASN A 68 -4.80 -8.81 -28.73
C ASN A 68 -5.65 -7.54 -28.93
N HIS A 69 -6.91 -7.67 -29.30
CA HIS A 69 -7.88 -6.59 -29.50
C HIS A 69 -9.25 -7.01 -28.97
N THR A 70 -10.18 -6.06 -28.83
CA THR A 70 -11.53 -6.33 -28.33
C THR A 70 -12.31 -7.25 -29.26
N VAL A 71 -13.01 -8.24 -28.70
CA VAL A 71 -13.86 -9.17 -29.44
C VAL A 71 -15.04 -8.44 -30.09
N SER A 72 -15.28 -8.74 -31.37
CA SER A 72 -16.34 -8.12 -32.15
C SER A 72 -17.71 -8.75 -31.90
N ILE A 73 -18.78 -8.00 -32.21
CA ILE A 73 -20.16 -8.51 -32.11
C ILE A 73 -20.38 -9.77 -32.96
N GLY A 74 -19.70 -9.90 -34.09
CA GLY A 74 -19.80 -11.07 -34.96
C GLY A 74 -19.44 -12.36 -34.22
N LYS A 75 -18.36 -12.35 -33.44
CA LYS A 75 -17.94 -13.52 -32.65
C LYS A 75 -18.92 -13.88 -31.55
N VAL A 76 -19.51 -12.88 -30.89
CA VAL A 76 -20.55 -13.14 -29.87
C VAL A 76 -21.82 -13.71 -30.51
N ARG A 77 -22.19 -13.26 -31.72
CA ARG A 77 -23.31 -13.81 -32.49
C ARG A 77 -23.05 -15.25 -32.96
N ASP A 78 -21.83 -15.54 -33.41
CA ASP A 78 -21.43 -16.90 -33.79
C ASP A 78 -21.61 -17.85 -32.59
N PHE A 79 -21.12 -17.44 -31.41
CA PHE A 79 -21.28 -18.23 -30.18
C PHE A 79 -22.74 -18.36 -29.75
N PHE A 80 -23.54 -17.30 -29.86
CA PHE A 80 -24.98 -17.40 -29.64
C PHE A 80 -25.64 -18.48 -30.52
N GLY A 81 -25.24 -18.59 -31.79
CA GLY A 81 -25.70 -19.65 -32.69
C GLY A 81 -25.38 -21.05 -32.16
N VAL A 82 -24.18 -21.25 -31.61
CA VAL A 82 -23.77 -22.49 -30.94
C VAL A 82 -24.63 -22.78 -29.71
N LEU A 83 -24.82 -21.79 -28.83
CA LEU A 83 -25.64 -21.92 -27.63
C LEU A 83 -27.09 -22.28 -27.96
N TYR A 84 -27.65 -21.62 -28.97
CA TYR A 84 -29.01 -21.84 -29.43
C TYR A 84 -29.20 -23.26 -29.98
N ASP A 85 -28.24 -23.75 -30.76
CA ASP A 85 -28.27 -25.10 -31.32
C ASP A 85 -28.07 -26.18 -30.25
N LEU A 86 -27.21 -25.96 -29.25
CA LEU A 86 -27.06 -26.87 -28.12
C LEU A 86 -28.33 -26.95 -27.26
N GLY A 87 -28.93 -25.80 -26.95
CA GLY A 87 -30.10 -25.69 -26.07
C GLY A 87 -29.77 -25.98 -24.60
N ASP A 88 -30.52 -25.35 -23.69
CA ASP A 88 -30.44 -25.57 -22.23
C ASP A 88 -29.02 -25.51 -21.65
N VAL A 89 -28.19 -24.62 -22.20
CA VAL A 89 -26.83 -24.31 -21.74
C VAL A 89 -26.72 -22.84 -21.36
N LYS A 90 -25.94 -22.54 -20.32
CA LYS A 90 -25.46 -21.19 -20.04
C LYS A 90 -24.14 -20.97 -20.78
N GLY A 91 -24.05 -19.88 -21.53
CA GLY A 91 -22.86 -19.52 -22.28
C GLY A 91 -22.03 -18.45 -21.57
N ILE A 92 -20.72 -18.68 -21.51
CA ILE A 92 -19.73 -17.68 -21.11
C ILE A 92 -18.74 -17.51 -22.26
N MET A 93 -18.47 -16.28 -22.67
CA MET A 93 -17.34 -16.00 -23.55
C MET A 93 -16.24 -15.33 -22.74
N VAL A 94 -14.99 -15.75 -22.95
CA VAL A 94 -13.84 -15.30 -22.17
C VAL A 94 -12.75 -14.76 -23.10
N THR A 95 -12.16 -13.60 -22.78
CA THR A 95 -11.10 -12.96 -23.57
C THR A 95 -10.10 -12.18 -22.70
N ARG A 96 -8.92 -11.83 -23.23
CA ARG A 96 -7.90 -11.06 -22.50
C ARG A 96 -8.11 -9.55 -22.54
N LYS A 97 -8.65 -9.02 -23.65
CA LYS A 97 -8.66 -7.56 -23.94
C LYS A 97 -10.04 -6.90 -23.90
N GLY A 98 -11.11 -7.67 -23.78
CA GLY A 98 -12.49 -7.17 -23.65
C GLY A 98 -13.32 -7.22 -24.94
N TYR A 99 -14.41 -6.46 -24.97
CA TYR A 99 -15.46 -6.55 -26.01
C TYR A 99 -15.82 -5.18 -26.58
N GLN A 100 -16.20 -5.16 -27.86
CA GLN A 100 -16.82 -3.99 -28.49
C GLN A 100 -18.17 -3.66 -27.84
N GLU A 101 -18.59 -2.41 -27.92
CA GLU A 101 -19.84 -1.96 -27.28
C GLU A 101 -21.08 -2.68 -27.80
N GLY A 102 -21.16 -2.92 -29.11
CA GLY A 102 -22.24 -3.71 -29.71
C GLY A 102 -22.25 -5.17 -29.24
N ALA A 103 -21.08 -5.74 -28.94
CA ALA A 103 -20.96 -7.09 -28.42
C ALA A 103 -21.50 -7.17 -26.98
N LYS A 104 -21.19 -6.18 -26.13
CA LYS A 104 -21.71 -6.08 -24.76
C LYS A 104 -23.23 -5.99 -24.72
N LYS A 105 -23.81 -5.08 -25.51
CA LYS A 105 -25.27 -4.92 -25.62
C LYS A 105 -25.96 -6.20 -26.09
N PHE A 106 -25.36 -6.90 -27.06
CA PHE A 106 -25.90 -8.17 -27.54
C PHE A 106 -25.79 -9.27 -26.46
N GLY A 107 -24.62 -9.42 -25.82
CA GLY A 107 -24.41 -10.40 -24.76
C GLY A 107 -25.36 -10.21 -23.58
N GLU A 108 -25.55 -8.97 -23.14
CA GLU A 108 -26.49 -8.63 -22.07
C GLU A 108 -27.94 -9.02 -22.42
N HIS A 109 -28.41 -8.65 -23.62
CA HIS A 109 -29.76 -8.97 -24.08
C HIS A 109 -30.02 -10.48 -24.13
N TYR A 110 -29.05 -11.26 -24.63
CA TYR A 110 -29.16 -12.71 -24.78
C TYR A 110 -28.59 -13.51 -23.60
N ARG A 111 -28.26 -12.84 -22.48
CA ARG A 111 -27.75 -13.45 -21.25
C ARG A 111 -26.51 -14.33 -21.44
N ILE A 112 -25.58 -13.86 -22.27
CA ILE A 112 -24.25 -14.45 -22.44
C ILE A 112 -23.29 -13.68 -21.55
N ASP A 113 -22.62 -14.37 -20.63
CA ASP A 113 -21.64 -13.73 -19.77
C ASP A 113 -20.38 -13.43 -20.60
N LEU A 114 -19.97 -12.16 -20.62
CA LEU A 114 -18.79 -11.71 -21.34
C LEU A 114 -17.70 -11.31 -20.36
N MET A 115 -16.63 -12.12 -20.30
CA MET A 115 -15.63 -12.04 -19.24
C MET A 115 -14.25 -11.66 -19.78
N GLU A 116 -13.58 -10.75 -19.09
CA GLU A 116 -12.15 -10.50 -19.21
C GLU A 116 -11.42 -11.43 -18.22
N LEU A 117 -10.56 -12.33 -18.71
CA LEU A 117 -9.71 -13.20 -17.88
C LEU A 117 -8.25 -13.02 -18.28
N ARG A 118 -7.42 -12.59 -17.33
CA ARG A 118 -6.00 -12.32 -17.58
C ARG A 118 -5.20 -12.31 -16.28
N GLU A 119 -3.89 -12.34 -16.41
CA GLU A 119 -2.98 -12.05 -15.30
C GLU A 119 -3.07 -10.55 -14.91
N PRO A 120 -2.83 -10.21 -13.63
CA PRO A 120 -2.80 -8.83 -13.17
C PRO A 120 -1.60 -8.07 -13.75
N GLU A 121 -1.82 -6.83 -14.21
CA GLU A 121 -0.73 -5.88 -14.50
C GLU A 121 -0.29 -5.20 -13.18
N GLU A 122 0.86 -4.50 -13.21
CA GLU A 122 1.40 -3.82 -12.03
C GLU A 122 0.39 -2.80 -11.48
N GLY A 123 0.13 -2.87 -10.16
CA GLY A 123 -0.80 -1.98 -9.48
C GLY A 123 -2.29 -2.33 -9.62
N GLU A 124 -2.66 -3.40 -10.34
CA GLU A 124 -4.07 -3.80 -10.49
C GLU A 124 -4.57 -4.74 -9.39
N ALA A 125 -3.67 -5.25 -8.55
CA ALA A 125 -3.99 -6.12 -7.43
C ALA A 125 -3.91 -5.39 -6.07
N ILE A 126 -4.12 -4.07 -6.06
CA ILE A 126 -4.21 -3.30 -4.81
C ILE A 126 -5.52 -3.65 -4.10
N VAL A 127 -5.41 -4.26 -2.93
CA VAL A 127 -6.58 -4.69 -2.13
C VAL A 127 -6.93 -3.72 -1.01
N ALA A 128 -5.99 -2.85 -0.63
CA ALA A 128 -6.21 -1.78 0.33
C ALA A 128 -5.24 -0.63 0.12
N GLU A 129 -5.71 0.58 0.39
CA GLU A 129 -4.91 1.81 0.40
C GLU A 129 -5.27 2.61 1.65
N THR A 130 -4.26 3.12 2.36
CA THR A 130 -4.44 3.98 3.52
C THR A 130 -3.39 5.08 3.54
N THR A 131 -3.72 6.18 4.22
CA THR A 131 -2.81 7.31 4.42
C THR A 131 -2.49 7.42 5.91
N LEU A 132 -1.21 7.42 6.24
CA LEU A 132 -0.70 7.65 7.58
C LEU A 132 -0.11 9.05 7.63
N THR A 133 -0.72 9.93 8.43
CA THR A 133 -0.17 11.25 8.76
C THR A 133 0.32 11.22 10.20
N ILE A 134 1.58 11.61 10.40
CA ILE A 134 2.21 11.72 11.71
C ILE A 134 2.61 13.18 11.91
N ASP A 135 1.99 13.81 12.90
CA ASP A 135 2.36 15.14 13.39
C ASP A 135 3.20 14.97 14.67
N SER A 136 4.45 15.39 14.62
CA SER A 136 5.41 15.27 15.72
C SER A 136 5.93 16.64 16.14
N PRO A 137 5.37 17.25 17.21
CA PRO A 137 5.98 18.42 17.82
C PRO A 137 7.24 18.02 18.59
N VAL A 138 8.37 18.63 18.25
CA VAL A 138 9.65 18.46 18.93
C VAL A 138 9.94 19.72 19.74
N ARG A 139 10.11 19.58 21.05
CA ARG A 139 10.55 20.66 21.94
C ARG A 139 12.07 20.62 22.09
N HIS A 140 12.73 21.68 21.67
CA HIS A 140 14.17 21.89 21.86
C HIS A 140 14.42 22.63 23.17
N ARG A 141 15.33 22.10 23.99
CA ARG A 141 15.84 22.75 25.20
C ARG A 141 17.21 23.32 24.91
N LEU A 142 17.31 24.64 24.86
CA LEU A 142 18.51 25.35 24.43
C LEU A 142 18.98 26.32 25.50
N PHE A 143 20.29 26.58 25.56
CA PHE A 143 20.91 27.42 26.57
C PHE A 143 21.74 28.52 25.91
N GLN A 144 21.66 29.73 26.46
CA GLN A 144 22.63 30.78 26.14
C GLN A 144 23.79 30.68 27.13
N VAL A 145 24.96 30.29 26.64
CA VAL A 145 26.18 30.23 27.47
C VAL A 145 26.70 31.64 27.72
N ASP A 146 27.15 31.90 28.95
CA ASP A 146 27.82 33.15 29.27
C ASP A 146 29.21 33.18 28.60
N GLU A 147 29.35 34.03 27.57
CA GLU A 147 30.59 34.10 26.78
C GLU A 147 31.80 34.61 27.56
N ASP A 148 31.59 35.49 28.53
CA ASP A 148 32.70 36.05 29.33
C ASP A 148 33.20 35.01 30.32
N TRP A 149 32.28 34.28 30.94
CA TRP A 149 32.61 33.12 31.75
C TRP A 149 33.32 32.05 30.92
N ALA A 150 32.81 31.74 29.72
CA ALA A 150 33.39 30.72 28.87
C ALA A 150 34.84 31.05 28.46
N LYS A 151 35.11 32.32 28.10
CA LYS A 151 36.49 32.80 27.83
C LYS A 151 37.39 32.66 29.05
N ALA A 152 36.89 32.99 30.24
CA ALA A 152 37.66 32.91 31.49
C ALA A 152 37.95 31.45 31.93
N HIS A 153 37.15 30.49 31.49
CA HIS A 153 37.25 29.07 31.89
C HIS A 153 37.70 28.14 30.74
N ASP A 154 38.29 28.70 29.68
CA ASP A 154 38.80 27.97 28.50
C ASP A 154 37.74 27.08 27.81
N PHE A 155 36.45 27.46 27.91
CA PHE A 155 35.37 26.77 27.23
C PHE A 155 35.19 27.34 25.82
N ASN A 156 35.66 26.61 24.81
CA ASN A 156 35.55 27.03 23.42
C ASN A 156 34.14 26.77 22.84
N ILE A 157 33.23 27.73 23.04
CA ILE A 157 31.84 27.68 22.54
C ILE A 157 31.79 27.45 21.02
N GLN A 158 32.68 28.08 20.25
CA GLN A 158 32.69 27.98 18.80
C GLN A 158 33.05 26.57 18.33
N LEU A 159 34.06 25.94 18.95
CA LEU A 159 34.40 24.55 18.68
C LEU A 159 33.25 23.61 19.07
N TYR A 160 32.57 23.88 20.19
CA TYR A 160 31.42 23.10 20.62
C TYR A 160 30.27 23.19 19.60
N LYS A 161 29.92 24.40 19.15
CA LYS A 161 28.92 24.62 18.09
C LYS A 161 29.25 23.88 16.80
N LYS A 162 30.51 23.92 16.34
CA LYS A 162 30.96 23.15 15.16
C LYS A 162 30.76 21.65 15.35
N ARG A 163 31.08 21.12 16.54
CA ARG A 163 30.87 19.70 16.85
C ARG A 163 29.39 19.32 16.80
N LEU A 164 28.50 20.17 17.32
CA LEU A 164 27.06 19.95 17.23
C LEU A 164 26.57 19.89 15.78
N ASP A 165 27.06 20.77 14.90
CA ASP A 165 26.72 20.72 13.47
C ASP A 165 27.24 19.44 12.79
N CYS A 166 28.46 18.99 13.11
CA CYS A 166 29.00 17.73 12.61
C CYS A 166 28.20 16.49 13.05
N LEU A 167 27.53 16.57 14.20
CA LEU A 167 26.70 15.48 14.75
C LEU A 167 25.23 15.57 14.32
N SER A 168 24.84 16.63 13.61
CA SER A 168 23.46 16.81 13.16
C SER A 168 23.13 15.89 11.97
N LEU A 169 21.87 15.46 11.86
CA LEU A 169 21.35 14.68 10.74
C LEU A 169 21.34 15.47 9.41
N SER A 170 21.65 16.77 9.45
CA SER A 170 21.83 17.64 8.28
C SER A 170 23.04 18.56 8.49
N PRO A 171 24.27 18.04 8.30
CA PRO A 171 25.52 18.77 8.57
C PRO A 171 25.69 20.05 7.74
N SER A 172 24.97 20.18 6.62
CA SER A 172 24.96 21.37 5.76
C SER A 172 24.14 22.54 6.31
N SER A 173 23.34 22.32 7.36
CA SER A 173 22.44 23.34 7.89
C SER A 173 23.16 24.48 8.63
N ASN A 174 24.40 24.26 9.11
CA ASN A 174 25.14 25.21 9.95
C ASN A 174 24.24 25.82 11.05
N LYS A 175 23.34 24.99 11.62
CA LYS A 175 22.29 25.42 12.53
C LYS A 175 22.90 25.99 13.80
N TRP A 176 23.90 25.31 14.36
CA TRP A 176 24.44 25.64 15.68
C TRP A 176 25.57 26.65 15.64
N ILE A 177 26.40 26.67 14.58
CA ILE A 177 27.52 27.61 14.46
C ILE A 177 27.10 29.08 14.55
N ASN A 178 25.91 29.39 14.03
CA ASN A 178 25.34 30.74 14.03
C ASN A 178 24.29 30.96 15.14
N ALA A 179 23.95 29.93 15.93
CA ALA A 179 22.91 30.03 16.93
C ALA A 179 23.37 30.81 18.18
N THR A 180 22.47 31.59 18.77
CA THR A 180 22.69 32.22 20.08
C THR A 180 22.52 31.23 21.22
N HIS A 181 21.58 30.29 21.05
CA HIS A 181 21.27 29.22 21.99
C HIS A 181 21.65 27.86 21.44
N ILE A 182 22.18 27.00 22.30
CA ILE A 182 22.66 25.68 21.91
C ILE A 182 22.17 24.60 22.88
N PRO A 183 21.98 23.35 22.42
CA PRO A 183 21.77 22.25 23.33
C PRO A 183 23.03 22.01 24.15
N LEU A 184 22.86 21.68 25.43
CA LEU A 184 23.94 21.23 26.30
C LEU A 184 23.58 19.83 26.82
N THR A 185 24.57 18.94 26.95
CA THR A 185 24.35 17.63 27.59
C THR A 185 24.30 17.81 29.09
N THR A 186 23.11 17.81 29.67
CA THR A 186 22.89 18.06 31.10
C THR A 186 22.94 16.75 31.89
N LYS A 187 23.71 16.72 32.98
CA LYS A 187 23.77 15.55 33.90
C LYS A 187 22.61 15.48 34.88
N GLU A 188 21.98 16.62 35.16
CA GLU A 188 20.82 16.76 36.01
C GLU A 188 19.92 17.89 35.50
N ASN A 189 18.65 17.92 35.93
CA ASN A 189 17.72 18.98 35.59
C ASN A 189 17.83 20.21 36.51
N LYS A 190 18.84 20.30 37.37
CA LYS A 190 18.97 21.40 38.35
C LYS A 190 19.78 22.55 37.79
N ILE A 191 19.26 23.76 37.94
CA ILE A 191 19.98 25.00 37.69
C ILE A 191 20.43 25.55 39.04
N ARG A 192 21.72 25.89 39.16
CA ARG A 192 22.36 26.27 40.42
C ARG A 192 23.05 27.61 40.33
N ASN A 193 23.27 28.29 41.44
CA ASN A 193 24.10 29.49 41.48
C ASN A 193 25.59 29.15 41.66
N ALA A 194 26.46 30.17 41.70
CA ALA A 194 27.90 29.98 41.93
C ALA A 194 28.27 29.27 43.24
N LYS A 195 27.36 29.24 44.23
CA LYS A 195 27.54 28.54 45.52
C LYS A 195 27.07 27.08 45.50
N ASP A 196 26.71 26.55 44.31
CA ASP A 196 26.10 25.22 44.11
C ASP A 196 24.70 25.06 44.74
N GLU A 197 24.06 26.15 45.15
CA GLU A 197 22.68 26.15 45.65
C GLU A 197 21.69 26.06 44.48
N ILE A 198 20.62 25.29 44.63
CA ILE A 198 19.62 25.10 43.57
C ILE A 198 18.75 26.36 43.46
N ILE A 199 18.74 26.97 42.27
CA ILE A 199 17.88 28.10 41.91
C ILE A 199 16.51 27.58 41.48
N THR A 200 16.51 26.64 40.54
CA THR A 200 15.29 26.02 40.01
C THR A 200 15.58 24.63 39.43
N ASP A 201 14.53 23.93 39.06
CA ASP A 201 14.57 22.69 38.30
C ASP A 201 13.98 22.92 36.91
N ILE A 202 14.66 22.45 35.87
CA ILE A 202 14.22 22.58 34.48
C ILE A 202 12.83 21.96 34.28
N GLN A 203 12.50 20.90 35.01
CA GLN A 203 11.17 20.29 34.94
C GLN A 203 10.09 21.29 35.39
N LYS A 204 10.36 22.11 36.41
CA LYS A 204 9.40 23.14 36.85
C LYS A 204 9.20 24.22 35.79
N LEU A 205 10.29 24.63 35.12
CA LEU A 205 10.19 25.57 33.99
C LEU A 205 9.40 24.97 32.82
N GLU A 206 9.53 23.65 32.60
CA GLU A 206 8.76 22.93 31.58
C GLU A 206 7.27 22.81 31.95
N GLU A 207 6.93 22.73 33.23
CA GLU A 207 5.55 22.73 33.75
C GLU A 207 4.86 24.10 33.62
N GLU A 208 5.62 25.19 33.52
CA GLU A 208 5.11 26.54 33.26
C GLU A 208 4.75 26.77 31.77
N LEU A 209 5.13 25.85 30.88
CA LEU A 209 4.85 25.95 29.44
C LEU A 209 3.40 25.55 29.13
N PRO A 210 2.73 26.20 28.16
CA PRO A 210 1.35 25.88 27.82
C PRO A 210 1.21 24.49 27.18
N GLU A 211 0.14 23.76 27.54
CA GLU A 211 -0.18 22.43 26.99
C GLU A 211 -0.38 22.46 25.46
N ASN A 212 -1.00 23.53 24.95
CA ASN A 212 -1.19 23.76 23.51
C ASN A 212 -0.13 24.75 23.01
N CYS A 213 1.00 24.23 22.57
CA CYS A 213 2.13 25.03 22.12
C CYS A 213 1.79 25.80 20.83
N GLU A 214 1.80 27.14 20.90
CA GLU A 214 1.70 28.00 19.73
C GLU A 214 2.94 27.83 18.84
N GLN A 215 2.73 27.63 17.53
CA GLN A 215 3.81 27.53 16.55
C GLN A 215 4.70 28.79 16.59
N ASN A 216 6.02 28.59 16.53
CA ASN A 216 7.04 29.64 16.43
C ASN A 216 7.16 30.60 17.62
N LYS A 217 6.76 30.17 18.82
CA LYS A 217 6.95 30.95 20.05
C LYS A 217 8.05 30.35 20.92
N ASP A 218 9.07 31.17 21.17
CA ASP A 218 10.16 30.85 22.07
C ASP A 218 9.77 31.24 23.51
N TYR A 219 10.03 30.35 24.47
CA TYR A 219 9.88 30.62 25.90
C TYR A 219 11.25 30.73 26.53
N VAL A 220 11.57 31.91 27.05
CA VAL A 220 12.91 32.24 27.57
C VAL A 220 12.83 32.53 29.06
N PHE A 221 13.71 31.92 29.83
CA PHE A 221 13.86 32.14 31.26
C PHE A 221 15.28 32.65 31.57
N PRO A 222 15.44 33.95 31.86
CA PRO A 222 16.74 34.53 32.16
C PRO A 222 17.17 34.30 33.61
N PHE A 223 18.48 34.31 33.84
CA PHE A 223 19.10 34.18 35.16
C PHE A 223 20.25 35.17 35.32
N ASP A 224 20.40 35.73 36.52
CA ASP A 224 21.51 36.63 36.85
C ASP A 224 22.82 35.85 37.08
N ASP A 225 22.76 34.72 37.79
CA ASP A 225 23.91 33.86 38.07
C ASP A 225 23.48 32.39 38.11
N ALA A 226 23.57 31.71 36.97
CA ALA A 226 23.13 30.32 36.83
C ALA A 226 24.17 29.42 36.17
N TYR A 227 24.23 28.18 36.65
CA TYR A 227 25.12 27.13 36.21
C TYR A 227 24.35 25.84 35.99
N ILE A 228 24.77 25.08 34.98
CA ILE A 228 24.26 23.75 34.70
C ILE A 228 25.39 22.72 34.67
N LYS A 229 25.15 21.55 35.27
CA LYS A 229 26.13 20.46 35.29
C LYS A 229 26.07 19.70 33.97
N THR A 230 27.20 19.65 33.26
CA THR A 230 27.33 18.94 31.99
C THR A 230 28.45 17.89 32.04
N ASP A 231 28.60 17.13 30.95
CA ASP A 231 29.75 16.23 30.78
C ASP A 231 31.09 16.98 30.72
N CYS A 232 31.06 18.24 30.27
CA CYS A 232 32.24 19.11 30.19
C CYS A 232 32.49 19.92 31.47
N GLY A 233 31.72 19.69 32.53
CA GLY A 233 31.79 20.45 33.78
C GLY A 233 30.59 21.39 34.00
N ASN A 234 30.69 22.27 34.99
CA ASN A 234 29.65 23.26 35.27
C ASN A 234 29.77 24.41 34.27
N ILE A 235 28.73 24.66 33.49
CA ILE A 235 28.69 25.72 32.48
C ILE A 235 27.81 26.86 32.97
N LYS A 236 28.33 28.10 32.96
CA LYS A 236 27.53 29.29 33.27
C LYS A 236 26.60 29.62 32.10
N ILE A 237 25.33 29.87 32.40
CA ILE A 237 24.29 30.21 31.43
C ILE A 237 23.64 31.54 31.80
N LYS A 238 23.19 32.28 30.78
CA LYS A 238 22.41 33.51 30.94
C LYS A 238 20.91 33.24 30.91
N GLU A 239 20.48 32.30 30.09
CA GLU A 239 19.08 31.94 29.95
C GLU A 239 18.91 30.51 29.40
N ILE A 240 17.73 29.94 29.66
CA ILE A 240 17.24 28.72 29.02
C ILE A 240 16.07 29.09 28.11
N LYS A 241 16.07 28.51 26.90
CA LYS A 241 15.06 28.73 25.86
C LYS A 241 14.42 27.40 25.46
N PHE A 242 13.09 27.38 25.43
CA PHE A 242 12.30 26.30 24.84
C PHE A 242 11.75 26.74 23.49
N GLU A 243 12.09 25.99 22.44
CA GLU A 243 11.68 26.22 21.05
C GLU A 243 10.93 24.99 20.54
N TYR A 244 9.93 25.17 19.67
CA TYR A 244 9.13 24.07 19.12
C TYR A 244 9.28 23.97 17.61
N GLU A 245 9.49 22.73 17.13
CA GLU A 245 9.56 22.40 15.72
C GLU A 245 8.54 21.30 15.41
N ASN A 246 7.63 21.55 14.47
CA ASN A 246 6.63 20.56 14.07
C ASN A 246 7.07 19.83 12.81
N HIS A 247 7.11 18.51 12.89
CA HIS A 247 7.34 17.64 11.75
C HIS A 247 6.04 16.94 11.37
N THR A 248 5.51 17.26 10.20
CA THR A 248 4.38 16.54 9.62
C THR A 248 4.89 15.66 8.49
N GLU A 249 4.79 14.34 8.66
CA GLU A 249 5.08 13.37 7.60
C GLU A 249 3.79 12.68 7.18
N THR A 250 3.54 12.60 5.87
CA THR A 250 2.41 11.86 5.31
C THR A 250 2.92 10.75 4.40
N LYS A 251 2.51 9.51 4.67
CA LYS A 251 2.84 8.34 3.86
C LYS A 251 1.58 7.68 3.33
N GLN A 252 1.57 7.37 2.04
CA GLN A 252 0.60 6.45 1.46
C GLN A 252 1.11 5.01 1.61
N ILE A 253 0.25 4.13 2.08
CA ILE A 253 0.52 2.71 2.26
C ILE A 253 -0.47 1.95 1.39
N LYS A 254 0.06 1.14 0.47
CA LYS A 254 -0.72 0.29 -0.44
C LYS A 254 -0.42 -1.17 -0.14
N ILE A 255 -1.47 -1.99 -0.01
CA ILE A 255 -1.36 -3.44 0.10
C ILE A 255 -1.57 -4.02 -1.31
N ASP A 256 -0.48 -4.45 -1.92
CA ASP A 256 -0.47 -5.06 -3.24
C ASP A 256 -0.45 -6.59 -3.14
N ALA A 257 -1.50 -7.22 -3.66
CA ALA A 257 -1.67 -8.66 -3.71
C ALA A 257 -1.16 -9.29 -5.02
N GLN A 258 -0.42 -8.57 -5.88
CA GLN A 258 0.02 -9.06 -7.19
C GLN A 258 0.79 -10.38 -7.08
N ASN A 259 1.67 -10.52 -6.08
CA ASN A 259 2.46 -11.74 -5.88
C ASN A 259 1.63 -12.98 -5.52
N ILE A 260 0.45 -12.78 -4.95
CA ILE A 260 -0.47 -13.86 -4.55
C ILE A 260 -1.69 -13.95 -5.48
N THR A 261 -1.81 -13.07 -6.47
CA THR A 261 -2.90 -13.07 -7.45
C THR A 261 -2.46 -13.84 -8.70
N LYS A 262 -3.23 -14.84 -9.09
CA LYS A 262 -3.03 -15.65 -10.29
C LYS A 262 -3.73 -15.04 -11.49
N ALA A 263 -4.98 -14.58 -11.30
CA ALA A 263 -5.78 -14.02 -12.38
C ALA A 263 -6.73 -12.94 -11.87
N ILE A 264 -7.11 -12.04 -12.79
CA ILE A 264 -8.24 -11.13 -12.67
C ILE A 264 -9.34 -11.66 -13.58
N LEU A 265 -10.49 -11.96 -13.00
CA LEU A 265 -11.72 -12.28 -13.73
C LEU A 265 -12.68 -11.09 -13.60
N LYS A 266 -13.05 -10.49 -14.72
CA LYS A 266 -13.91 -9.31 -14.74
C LYS A 266 -15.10 -9.50 -15.65
N ASN A 267 -16.29 -9.26 -15.14
CA ASN A 267 -17.50 -9.23 -15.95
C ASN A 267 -17.56 -7.89 -16.70
N THR A 268 -17.57 -7.94 -18.03
CA THR A 268 -17.48 -6.73 -18.85
C THR A 268 -18.77 -5.91 -18.91
N ILE A 269 -19.90 -6.53 -18.55
CA ILE A 269 -21.23 -5.92 -18.47
C ILE A 269 -21.42 -5.31 -17.08
N SER A 270 -21.38 -6.12 -16.01
CA SER A 270 -21.62 -5.63 -14.63
C SER A 270 -20.46 -4.83 -14.03
N LYS A 271 -19.26 -4.92 -14.63
CA LYS A 271 -18.00 -4.36 -14.13
C LYS A 271 -17.49 -4.97 -12.82
N GLU A 272 -18.10 -6.05 -12.36
CA GLU A 272 -17.62 -6.81 -11.21
C GLU A 272 -16.23 -7.40 -11.50
N VAL A 273 -15.32 -7.28 -10.54
CA VAL A 273 -13.94 -7.77 -10.61
C VAL A 273 -13.70 -8.75 -9.47
N GLN A 274 -13.18 -9.92 -9.81
CA GLN A 274 -12.76 -10.95 -8.87
C GLN A 274 -11.27 -11.22 -9.04
N LEU A 275 -10.53 -11.13 -7.95
CA LEU A 275 -9.13 -11.56 -7.88
C LEU A 275 -9.08 -13.04 -7.51
N ILE A 276 -8.39 -13.84 -8.33
CA ILE A 276 -8.19 -15.26 -8.10
C ILE A 276 -6.80 -15.47 -7.54
N GLY A 277 -6.73 -15.99 -6.30
CA GLY A 277 -5.47 -16.22 -5.60
C GLY A 277 -4.70 -17.43 -6.14
N LYS A 278 -3.38 -17.38 -6.05
CA LYS A 278 -2.50 -18.53 -6.32
C LYS A 278 -2.75 -19.64 -5.30
N THR A 279 -2.64 -20.87 -5.77
CA THR A 279 -2.73 -22.09 -4.97
C THR A 279 -1.33 -22.58 -4.59
N TYR A 280 -1.24 -23.52 -3.64
CA TYR A 280 0.03 -24.17 -3.29
C TYR A 280 0.74 -24.79 -4.52
N MET A 281 -0.02 -25.28 -5.49
CA MET A 281 0.53 -25.90 -6.71
C MET A 281 1.27 -24.90 -7.59
N ASP A 282 0.84 -23.63 -7.59
CA ASP A 282 1.46 -22.55 -8.37
C ASP A 282 2.85 -22.18 -7.84
N TYR A 283 3.07 -22.32 -6.53
CA TYR A 283 4.40 -22.11 -5.93
C TYR A 283 5.34 -23.29 -6.18
N LYS A 284 4.79 -24.51 -6.22
CA LYS A 284 5.58 -25.73 -6.43
C LYS A 284 6.10 -25.86 -7.87
N SER A 285 5.37 -25.35 -8.85
CA SER A 285 5.78 -25.37 -10.27
C SER A 285 6.95 -24.44 -10.57
N GLN A 286 7.11 -23.35 -9.81
CA GLN A 286 8.21 -22.38 -9.96
C GLN A 286 9.54 -22.82 -9.32
N MET A 287 9.52 -23.87 -8.49
CA MET A 287 10.72 -24.42 -7.83
C MET A 287 11.45 -25.49 -8.67
N LYS A 288 11.03 -25.72 -9.91
CA LYS A 288 11.66 -26.64 -10.87
C LYS A 288 12.33 -25.88 -11.99
#